data_AF-A0A562TYI7-F1
#
_entry.id   AF-A0A562TYI7-F1
#
_cell.length_a   1.000
_cell.length_b   1.000
_cell.length_c   1.000
_cell.angle_alpha   90.00
_cell.angle_beta   90.00
_cell.angle_gamma   90.00
#
_symmetry.space_group_name_H-M   'P 1'
#
loop_
_entity.id
_entity.type
_entity.pdbx_description
1 polymer ?
#
loop_
_entity_poly.entity_id
_entity_poly.type
_entity_poly.pdbx_seq_one_letter_code
_entity_poly.pdbx_strand_id
1 'polypeptide(L)'
;MSDLTSFQDQSPSIMYIETLEDCELLMLSRNAKEKLLLQVPKLERMFRLMIQRHLSVVQNRLVKTISYTAMERYLEFLKRYPTIPQRVAQHYIASYLGISAEFLSKLRKRHLKK
;
A
#
# COMPACT_ATOMS: atom_id res chain seq x y z
N MET A 1 0.40 -3.77 -2.23
CA MET A 1 1.74 -4.20 -2.66
C MET A 1 1.52 -5.63 -3.12
N SER A 2 1.63 -5.88 -4.42
CA SER A 2 1.35 -7.20 -5.00
C SER A 2 2.62 -7.64 -5.73
N ASP A 3 3.10 -8.83 -5.42
CA ASP A 3 4.19 -9.45 -6.16
C ASP A 3 3.62 -10.03 -7.47
N LEU A 4 3.51 -9.14 -8.47
CA LEU A 4 2.92 -9.50 -9.77
C LEU A 4 3.79 -10.54 -10.49
N THR A 5 5.11 -10.46 -10.31
CA THR A 5 6.08 -11.41 -10.85
C THR A 5 5.84 -12.80 -10.30
N SER A 6 5.78 -12.95 -8.97
CA SER A 6 5.44 -14.23 -8.33
C SER A 6 4.11 -14.79 -8.83
N PHE A 7 3.08 -13.95 -8.94
CA PHE A 7 1.75 -14.38 -9.39
C PHE A 7 1.73 -14.83 -10.87
N GLN A 8 2.48 -14.15 -11.75
CA GLN A 8 2.54 -14.45 -13.18
C GLN A 8 3.43 -15.65 -13.48
N ASP A 9 4.63 -15.66 -12.91
CA ASP A 9 5.68 -16.65 -13.18
C ASP A 9 5.51 -17.92 -12.35
N GLN A 10 4.57 -17.92 -11.40
CA GLN A 10 4.35 -19.00 -10.43
C GLN A 10 5.61 -19.33 -9.62
N SER A 11 6.41 -18.31 -9.33
CA SER A 11 7.57 -18.40 -8.46
C SER A 11 7.20 -18.00 -7.03
N PRO A 12 7.93 -18.48 -6.00
CA PRO A 12 7.73 -18.04 -4.62
C PRO A 12 7.86 -16.51 -4.49
N SER A 13 6.97 -15.89 -3.74
CA SER A 13 7.06 -14.44 -3.49
C SER A 13 8.26 -14.12 -2.60
N ILE A 14 8.91 -12.99 -2.89
CA ILE A 14 10.00 -12.46 -2.06
C ILE A 14 9.48 -11.75 -0.79
N MET A 15 8.16 -11.69 -0.60
CA MET A 15 7.51 -11.09 0.55
C MET A 15 6.37 -11.98 1.06
N TYR A 16 5.99 -11.77 2.32
CA TYR A 16 4.77 -12.33 2.90
C TYR A 16 3.83 -11.20 3.33
N ILE A 17 2.56 -11.55 3.52
CA ILE A 17 1.55 -10.66 4.08
C ILE A 17 1.25 -11.14 5.50
N GLU A 18 1.30 -10.21 6.45
CA GLU A 18 0.93 -10.43 7.84
C GLU A 18 -0.27 -9.52 8.17
N THR A 19 -1.24 -10.06 8.90
CA THR A 19 -2.39 -9.30 9.38
C THR A 19 -2.10 -8.75 10.77
N LEU A 20 -2.35 -7.46 10.98
CA LEU A 20 -2.12 -6.79 12.27
C LEU A 20 -3.29 -6.98 13.27
N GLU A 21 -4.38 -7.56 12.79
CA GLU A 21 -5.64 -7.78 13.50
C GLU A 21 -6.36 -8.98 12.86
N ASP A 22 -7.39 -9.50 13.52
CA ASP A 22 -8.22 -10.57 12.96
C ASP A 22 -8.91 -10.11 11.67
N CYS A 23 -8.74 -10.89 10.61
CA CYS A 23 -9.17 -10.52 9.26
C CYS A 23 -9.81 -11.72 8.54
N GLU A 24 -10.78 -11.42 7.68
CA GLU A 24 -11.26 -12.35 6.65
C GLU A 24 -10.69 -11.94 5.30
N LEU A 25 -10.23 -12.92 4.51
CA LEU A 25 -9.56 -12.68 3.24
C LEU A 25 -10.28 -13.37 2.09
N LEU A 26 -10.43 -12.65 0.98
CA LEU A 26 -10.86 -13.22 -0.29
C LEU A 26 -9.62 -13.57 -1.13
N MET A 27 -9.52 -14.84 -1.51
CA MET A 27 -8.42 -15.34 -2.33
C MET A 27 -8.90 -15.66 -3.74
N LEU A 28 -8.15 -15.18 -4.74
CA LEU A 28 -8.37 -15.51 -6.15
C LEU A 28 -7.14 -16.23 -6.70
N SER A 29 -7.28 -17.52 -6.99
CA SER A 29 -6.20 -18.28 -7.64
C SER A 29 -6.05 -17.87 -9.10
N ARG A 30 -4.86 -18.09 -9.67
CA ARG A 30 -4.60 -17.84 -11.10
C ARG A 30 -5.61 -18.57 -11.99
N ASN A 31 -5.84 -19.87 -11.73
CA ASN A 31 -6.79 -20.67 -12.51
C ASN A 31 -8.23 -20.14 -12.41
N ALA A 32 -8.65 -19.69 -11.22
CA ALA A 32 -9.97 -19.09 -11.06
C ALA A 32 -10.07 -17.75 -11.80
N LYS A 33 -9.02 -16.93 -11.74
CA LYS A 33 -8.93 -15.67 -12.50
C LYS A 33 -9.05 -15.91 -14.00
N GLU A 34 -8.25 -16.82 -14.58
CA GLU A 34 -8.30 -17.09 -16.02
C GLU A 34 -9.68 -17.58 -16.47
N LYS A 35 -10.29 -18.51 -15.72
CA LYS A 35 -11.67 -18.96 -15.98
C LYS A 35 -12.66 -17.80 -15.93
N LEU A 36 -12.52 -16.93 -14.93
CA LEU A 36 -13.40 -15.79 -14.74
C LEU A 36 -13.27 -14.77 -15.88
N LEU A 37 -12.06 -14.53 -16.39
CA LEU A 37 -11.82 -13.64 -17.53
C LEU A 37 -12.44 -14.19 -18.82
N LEU A 38 -12.35 -15.50 -19.05
CA LEU A 38 -13.00 -16.16 -20.20
C LEU A 38 -14.53 -16.09 -20.11
N GLN A 39 -15.10 -16.31 -18.92
CA GLN A 39 -16.54 -16.28 -18.71
C GLN A 39 -17.11 -14.86 -18.77
N VAL A 40 -16.35 -13.86 -18.32
CA VAL A 40 -16.79 -12.47 -18.25
C VAL A 40 -15.70 -11.54 -18.83
N PRO A 41 -15.59 -11.44 -20.18
CA PRO A 41 -14.52 -10.67 -20.82
C PRO A 41 -14.46 -9.18 -20.44
N LYS A 42 -15.59 -8.59 -20.00
CA LYS A 42 -15.63 -7.21 -19.47
C LYS A 42 -14.70 -7.01 -18.27
N LEU A 43 -14.37 -8.07 -17.53
CA LEU A 43 -13.45 -8.01 -16.40
C LEU A 43 -12.02 -7.70 -16.85
N GLU A 44 -11.60 -8.06 -18.07
CA GLU A 44 -10.28 -7.66 -18.58
C GLU A 44 -10.14 -6.13 -18.62
N ARG A 45 -11.18 -5.43 -19.09
CA ARG A 45 -11.22 -3.96 -19.07
C ARG A 45 -11.17 -3.43 -17.64
N MET A 46 -11.92 -4.05 -16.73
CA MET A 46 -11.92 -3.66 -15.31
C MET A 46 -10.52 -3.81 -14.71
N PHE A 47 -9.88 -4.97 -14.83
CA PHE A 47 -8.53 -5.22 -14.33
C PHE A 47 -7.51 -4.27 -14.97
N ARG A 48 -7.59 -4.01 -16.28
CA ARG A 48 -6.74 -3.03 -16.96
C ARG A 48 -6.85 -1.65 -16.33
N LEU A 49 -8.08 -1.15 -16.11
CA LEU A 49 -8.30 0.14 -15.46
C LEU A 49 -7.82 0.17 -14.00
N MET A 50 -8.00 -0.93 -13.27
CA MET A 50 -7.51 -1.06 -11.90
C MET A 50 -5.97 -0.98 -11.84
N ILE A 51 -5.27 -1.69 -12.72
CA ILE A 51 -3.80 -1.66 -12.80
C ILE A 51 -3.30 -0.26 -13.20
N GLN A 52 -3.94 0.40 -14.17
CA GLN A 52 -3.58 1.77 -14.56
C GLN A 52 -3.70 2.76 -13.39
N ARG A 53 -4.80 2.68 -12.63
CA ARG A 53 -4.98 3.50 -11.41
C ARG A 53 -3.93 3.17 -10.35
N HIS A 54 -3.65 1.88 -10.14
CA HIS A 54 -2.63 1.44 -9.19
C HIS A 54 -1.24 2.01 -9.55
N LEU A 55 -0.83 1.89 -10.82
CA LEU A 55 0.44 2.42 -11.31
C LEU A 55 0.55 3.93 -11.09
N SER A 56 -0.52 4.69 -11.40
CA SER A 56 -0.55 6.14 -11.15
C SER A 56 -0.37 6.48 -9.67
N VAL A 57 -0.99 5.73 -8.76
CA VAL A 57 -0.83 5.92 -7.32
C VAL A 57 0.59 5.61 -6.86
N VAL A 58 1.18 4.51 -7.34
CA VAL A 58 2.56 4.11 -6.99
C VAL A 58 3.55 5.14 -7.51
N GLN A 59 3.43 5.58 -8.76
CA GLN A 59 4.28 6.60 -9.36
C GLN A 59 4.21 7.92 -8.57
N ASN A 60 3.01 8.39 -8.25
CA ASN A 60 2.83 9.59 -7.42
C ASN A 60 3.46 9.44 -6.04
N ARG A 61 3.35 8.26 -5.41
CA ARG A 61 3.99 7.99 -4.13
C ARG A 61 5.52 8.04 -4.24
N LEU A 62 6.11 7.48 -5.30
CA LEU A 62 7.55 7.53 -5.54
C LEU A 62 8.05 8.96 -5.70
N VAL A 63 7.39 9.76 -6.54
CA VAL A 63 7.72 11.18 -6.73
C VAL A 63 7.70 11.91 -5.39
N LYS A 64 6.62 11.78 -4.61
CA LYS A 64 6.49 12.41 -3.29
C LYS A 64 7.51 11.91 -2.28
N THR A 65 7.88 10.63 -2.35
CA THR A 65 8.91 10.08 -1.46
C THR A 65 10.25 10.79 -1.66
N ILE A 66 10.55 11.19 -2.89
CA ILE A 66 11.78 11.88 -3.27
C ILE A 66 11.67 13.40 -3.07
N SER A 67 10.53 14.00 -3.40
CA SER A 67 10.40 15.47 -3.43
C SER A 67 9.87 16.10 -2.15
N TYR A 68 9.15 15.35 -1.29
CA TYR A 68 8.54 15.91 -0.08
C TYR A 68 9.44 15.71 1.13
N THR A 69 9.40 16.68 2.04
CA THR A 69 9.96 16.53 3.39
C THR A 69 9.21 15.47 4.17
N ALA A 70 9.84 14.93 5.22
CA ALA A 70 9.20 13.96 6.09
C ALA A 70 7.90 14.48 6.74
N MET A 71 7.82 15.78 7.01
CA MET A 71 6.63 16.41 7.60
C MET A 71 5.48 16.45 6.60
N GLU A 72 5.74 16.85 5.36
CA GLU A 72 4.74 16.86 4.29
C GLU A 72 4.21 15.46 4.02
N ARG A 73 5.11 14.45 3.96
CA ARG A 73 4.71 13.04 3.82
C ARG A 73 3.83 12.58 4.99
N TYR A 74 4.15 12.99 6.23
CA TYR A 74 3.35 12.66 7.40
C TYR A 74 1.96 13.31 7.36
N LEU A 75 1.87 14.60 7.03
CA LEU A 75 0.60 15.32 6.90
C LEU A 75 -0.29 14.74 5.80
N GLU A 76 0.30 14.40 4.66
CA GLU A 76 -0.45 13.72 3.59
C GLU A 76 -0.95 12.35 4.03
N PHE A 77 -0.13 11.58 4.75
CA PHE A 77 -0.54 10.30 5.32
C PHE A 77 -1.76 10.45 6.24
N LEU A 78 -1.76 11.44 7.15
CA LEU A 78 -2.90 11.72 8.03
C LEU A 78 -4.16 12.10 7.23
N LYS A 79 -4.01 12.93 6.20
CA LYS A 79 -5.13 13.34 5.35
C LYS A 79 -5.70 12.17 4.56
N ARG A 80 -4.85 11.28 4.06
CA ARG A 80 -5.24 10.14 3.21
C ARG A 80 -5.81 8.98 4.01
N TYR A 81 -5.31 8.77 5.22
CA TYR A 81 -5.66 7.64 6.08
C TYR A 81 -5.99 8.11 7.49
N PRO A 82 -7.09 8.84 7.71
CA PRO A 82 -7.37 9.49 8.99
C PRO A 82 -7.52 8.50 10.16
N THR A 83 -7.94 7.27 9.90
CA THR A 83 -8.20 6.25 10.93
C THR A 83 -6.99 5.35 11.24
N ILE A 84 -6.04 5.22 10.30
CA ILE A 84 -4.89 4.32 10.43
C ILE A 84 -3.94 4.69 11.59
N PRO A 85 -3.62 5.98 11.85
CA PRO A 85 -2.72 6.36 12.95
C PRO A 85 -3.14 5.87 14.33
N GLN A 86 -4.43 5.59 14.53
CA GLN A 86 -4.99 5.10 15.80
C GLN A 86 -4.95 3.57 15.91
N ARG A 87 -4.88 2.87 14.78
CA ARG A 87 -4.98 1.40 14.70
C ARG A 87 -3.61 0.72 14.54
N VAL A 88 -2.62 1.46 14.06
CA VAL A 88 -1.32 0.89 13.66
C VAL A 88 -0.20 1.47 14.52
N ALA A 89 0.69 0.60 15.00
CA ALA A 89 1.84 1.01 15.78
C ALA A 89 2.78 1.96 15.00
N GLN A 90 3.43 2.87 15.71
CA GLN A 90 4.18 3.96 15.08
C GLN A 90 5.35 3.49 14.20
N HIS A 91 5.97 2.35 14.51
CA HIS A 91 7.09 1.84 13.73
C HIS A 91 6.67 1.38 12.32
N TYR A 92 5.46 0.82 12.16
CA TYR A 92 4.90 0.52 10.83
C TYR A 92 4.64 1.80 10.04
N ILE A 93 4.12 2.85 10.69
CA ILE A 93 3.90 4.16 10.06
C ILE A 93 5.23 4.78 9.64
N ALA A 94 6.26 4.70 10.48
CA ALA A 94 7.59 5.20 10.17
C ALA A 94 8.21 4.47 8.97
N SER A 95 8.12 3.14 8.95
CA SER A 95 8.54 2.30 7.81
C SER A 95 7.79 2.68 6.53
N TYR A 96 6.47 2.84 6.59
CA TYR A 96 5.64 3.29 5.46
C TYR A 96 6.09 4.65 4.89
N LEU A 97 6.50 5.57 5.76
CA LEU A 97 6.97 6.91 5.41
C LEU A 97 8.47 6.95 5.03
N GLY A 98 9.20 5.84 5.14
CA GLY A 98 10.64 5.78 4.86
C GLY A 98 11.48 6.60 5.84
N ILE A 99 11.14 6.59 7.14
CA ILE A 99 11.88 7.26 8.22
C ILE A 99 12.01 6.35 9.44
N SER A 100 12.90 6.67 10.38
CA SER A 100 12.99 5.95 11.65
C SER A 100 11.83 6.27 12.59
N ALA A 101 11.46 5.32 13.45
CA ALA A 101 10.41 5.50 14.45
C ALA A 101 10.71 6.63 15.43
N GLU A 102 11.99 6.80 15.82
CA GLU A 102 12.44 7.93 16.65
C GLU A 102 12.24 9.27 15.96
N PHE A 103 12.57 9.35 14.66
CA PHE A 103 12.41 10.59 13.90
C PHE A 103 10.93 10.96 13.75
N LEU A 104 10.07 9.97 13.46
CA LEU A 104 8.62 10.18 13.44
C LEU A 104 8.08 10.67 14.80
N SER A 105 8.56 10.09 15.89
CA SER A 105 8.17 10.49 17.25
C SER A 105 8.53 11.96 17.54
N LYS A 106 9.74 12.39 17.15
CA LYS A 106 10.18 13.80 17.29
C LYS A 106 9.34 14.74 16.42
N LEU A 107 9.04 14.34 15.18
CA LEU A 107 8.26 15.11 14.22
C LEU A 107 6.82 15.36 14.72
N ARG A 108 6.17 14.34 15.27
CA ARG A 108 4.85 14.47 15.89
C ARG A 108 4.83 15.42 17.09
N LYS A 109 5.82 15.31 17.98
CA LYS A 109 5.94 16.22 19.14
C LYS A 109 6.08 17.68 18.71
N ARG A 110 6.82 17.96 17.63
CA ARG A 110 6.94 19.32 17.06
C ARG A 110 5.64 19.82 16.48
N HIS A 111 4.87 18.95 15.80
CA HIS A 111 3.55 19.30 15.27
C HIS A 111 2.57 19.68 16.38
N LEU A 112 2.50 18.92 17.47
CA LEU A 112 1.54 19.14 18.58
C LEU A 112 1.81 20.43 19.38
N LYS A 113 3.01 21.00 19.28
CA LYS A 113 3.39 22.26 19.96
C LYS A 113 3.10 23.51 19.13
N LYS A 114 2.64 23.34 17.88
CA LYS A 114 2.18 24.40 17.00
C LYS A 114 0.66 24.47 17.05
#